data_AF-A0A2R5FP12-F1
#
_entry.id   AF-A0A2R5FP12-F1
#
_cell.length_a   1.000
_cell.length_b   1.000
_cell.length_c   1.000
_cell.angle_alpha   90.00
_cell.angle_beta   90.00
_cell.angle_gamma   90.00
#
_symmetry.space_group_name_H-M   'P 1'
#
loop_
_entity.id
_entity.type
_entity.pdbx_description
1 polymer ?
#
loop_
_entity_poly.entity_id
_entity_poly.type
_entity_poly.pdbx_seq_one_letter_code
_entity_poly.pdbx_strand_id
1 'polypeptide(L)'
;MVNTNLKLRFKPVSHSWVALHPQPKGVIQFIAGAFFGTFGPMIFYRYLLQCLYEQGYTIILLPFNFTFNHYVEAGFLMREQYEILPELVRMASVEGYDYEAYLDDKNFSWIGHSLGCKYISLLEGFTALPPEPQDREKFIRNLLSYTSDESQIESVIADINLLFEELKQKIVEDRKLIYSYVNREIKINSVFIKGQASVLLAPAIADTGSAIRPQFLANLIDNLGWGVKPTVEETQNLIKDSGLFNIMGLVCFQSDNIAKVTCEWFTNILKKPPQKFVQTVKGGHLKPLGIQLGKVVINLFNRPFIESVEERNRGFESHVIQLIEELKKNK
;
A
#
# COMPACT_ATOMS: atom_id res chain seq x y z
N MET A 1 -25.13 6.40 -11.23
CA MET A 1 -25.99 5.20 -11.29
C MET A 1 -25.09 3.99 -11.17
N VAL A 2 -25.26 3.17 -10.13
CA VAL A 2 -24.46 1.94 -9.93
C VAL A 2 -24.89 0.93 -10.98
N ASN A 3 -23.95 0.43 -11.80
CA ASN A 3 -24.24 -0.61 -12.78
C ASN A 3 -24.51 -1.92 -12.04
N THR A 4 -25.78 -2.31 -11.96
CA THR A 4 -26.27 -3.44 -11.14
C THR A 4 -25.76 -4.82 -11.56
N ASN A 5 -25.04 -4.92 -12.68
CA ASN A 5 -24.43 -6.16 -13.16
C ASN A 5 -22.92 -6.29 -12.84
N LEU A 6 -22.29 -5.25 -12.30
CA LEU A 6 -20.85 -5.25 -12.02
C LEU A 6 -20.55 -5.98 -10.70
N LYS A 7 -20.07 -7.22 -10.78
CA LYS A 7 -19.73 -8.04 -9.61
C LYS A 7 -18.22 -8.06 -9.37
N LEU A 8 -17.74 -7.64 -8.19
CA LEU A 8 -16.34 -7.82 -7.81
C LEU A 8 -16.02 -9.32 -7.73
N ARG A 9 -15.11 -9.76 -8.60
CA ARG A 9 -14.64 -11.14 -8.71
C ARG A 9 -13.14 -11.16 -8.78
N PHE A 10 -12.51 -11.79 -7.79
CA PHE A 10 -11.06 -11.94 -7.74
C PHE A 10 -10.63 -13.21 -8.49
N LYS A 11 -9.59 -13.08 -9.32
CA LYS A 11 -8.85 -14.18 -9.94
C LYS A 11 -7.41 -14.17 -9.38
N PRO A 12 -6.80 -15.32 -9.12
CA PRO A 12 -5.39 -15.38 -8.73
C PRO A 12 -4.50 -14.98 -9.91
N VAL A 13 -3.50 -14.14 -9.65
CA VAL A 13 -2.49 -13.69 -10.63
C VAL A 13 -1.17 -13.58 -9.88
N SER A 14 -0.15 -14.35 -10.27
CA SER A 14 1.08 -14.52 -9.49
C SER A 14 0.74 -14.93 -8.04
N HIS A 15 1.19 -14.19 -7.03
CA HIS A 15 0.87 -14.42 -5.62
C HIS A 15 -0.33 -13.58 -5.14
N SER A 16 -0.90 -12.76 -6.02
CA SER A 16 -1.93 -11.77 -5.71
C SER A 16 -3.31 -12.14 -6.22
N TRP A 17 -4.30 -11.31 -5.84
CA TRP A 17 -5.67 -11.44 -6.30
C TRP A 17 -6.10 -10.18 -7.06
N VAL A 18 -6.58 -10.37 -8.28
CA VAL A 18 -6.99 -9.27 -9.16
C VAL A 18 -8.48 -9.33 -9.44
N ALA A 19 -9.18 -8.24 -9.17
CA ALA A 19 -10.54 -8.00 -9.67
C ALA A 19 -10.47 -6.99 -10.82
N LEU A 20 -10.44 -7.53 -12.04
CA LEU A 20 -10.33 -6.77 -13.28
C LEU A 20 -11.62 -6.01 -13.57
N HIS A 21 -11.52 -4.71 -13.83
CA HIS A 21 -12.68 -3.88 -14.18
C HIS A 21 -12.83 -3.81 -15.72
N PRO A 22 -14.03 -3.98 -16.30
CA PRO A 22 -14.21 -3.97 -17.76
C PRO A 22 -13.89 -2.63 -18.45
N GLN A 23 -14.01 -1.53 -17.71
CA GLN A 23 -13.74 -0.16 -18.16
C GLN A 23 -12.95 0.58 -17.08
N PRO A 24 -11.67 0.25 -16.87
CA PRO A 24 -10.91 0.73 -15.73
C PRO A 24 -10.59 2.22 -15.84
N LYS A 25 -10.87 3.01 -14.80
CA LYS A 25 -10.36 4.40 -14.66
C LYS A 25 -8.96 4.47 -14.03
N GLY A 26 -8.41 3.32 -13.68
CA GLY A 26 -7.14 3.15 -13.01
C GLY A 26 -7.12 1.90 -12.13
N VAL A 27 -6.03 1.74 -11.40
CA VAL A 27 -5.75 0.57 -10.57
C VAL A 27 -5.55 0.98 -9.12
N ILE A 28 -6.13 0.23 -8.20
CA ILE A 28 -5.86 0.34 -6.76
C ILE A 28 -5.12 -0.92 -6.31
N GLN A 29 -3.91 -0.71 -5.82
CA GLN A 29 -3.06 -1.69 -5.17
C GLN A 29 -3.31 -1.62 -3.67
N PHE A 30 -4.01 -2.62 -3.14
CA PHE A 30 -4.46 -2.63 -1.77
C PHE A 30 -3.60 -3.57 -0.93
N ILE A 31 -2.95 -3.03 0.10
CA ILE A 31 -2.19 -3.80 1.10
C ILE A 31 -2.95 -3.74 2.42
N ALA A 32 -3.43 -4.90 2.85
CA ALA A 32 -4.27 -5.02 4.02
C ALA A 32 -3.47 -4.92 5.34
N GLY A 33 -4.19 -4.85 6.48
CA GLY A 33 -3.56 -4.92 7.80
C GLY A 33 -3.14 -6.34 8.20
N ALA A 34 -2.28 -6.46 9.21
CA ALA A 34 -1.86 -7.76 9.74
C ALA A 34 -3.05 -8.65 10.15
N PHE A 35 -2.82 -9.97 10.18
CA PHE A 35 -3.82 -11.02 10.44
C PHE A 35 -4.92 -11.10 9.37
N PHE A 36 -5.98 -10.31 9.51
CA PHE A 36 -7.17 -10.39 8.64
C PHE A 36 -6.84 -10.07 7.18
N GLY A 37 -5.86 -9.19 6.96
CA GLY A 37 -5.35 -8.91 5.63
C GLY A 37 -4.48 -9.99 5.02
N THR A 38 -3.85 -10.82 5.84
CA THR A 38 -3.00 -11.94 5.41
C THR A 38 -3.84 -13.19 5.09
N PHE A 39 -4.88 -13.48 5.89
CA PHE A 39 -5.62 -14.75 5.82
C PHE A 39 -7.03 -14.66 5.21
N GLY A 40 -7.45 -13.50 4.71
CA GLY A 40 -8.75 -13.36 4.03
C GLY A 40 -9.10 -11.94 3.56
N PRO A 41 -8.18 -11.18 2.92
CA PRO A 41 -8.41 -9.77 2.62
C PRO A 41 -9.66 -9.53 1.76
N MET A 42 -9.94 -10.45 0.83
CA MET A 42 -11.13 -10.42 -0.03
C MET A 42 -12.44 -10.45 0.78
N ILE A 43 -12.44 -11.07 1.96
CA ILE A 43 -13.63 -11.23 2.82
C ILE A 43 -13.70 -10.06 3.79
N PHE A 44 -12.62 -9.78 4.53
CA PHE A 44 -12.65 -8.78 5.59
C PHE A 44 -12.80 -7.35 5.07
N TYR A 45 -12.22 -7.04 3.90
CA TYR A 45 -12.32 -5.71 3.28
C TYR A 45 -13.37 -5.67 2.16
N ARG A 46 -14.22 -6.70 2.04
CA ARG A 46 -15.09 -6.93 0.88
C ARG A 46 -15.91 -5.71 0.51
N TYR A 47 -16.45 -5.00 1.49
CA TYR A 47 -17.31 -3.85 1.25
C TYR A 47 -16.55 -2.63 0.71
N LEU A 48 -15.43 -2.26 1.33
CA LEU A 48 -14.58 -1.16 0.84
C LEU A 48 -14.09 -1.45 -0.59
N LEU A 49 -13.61 -2.66 -0.85
CA LEU A 49 -13.13 -3.06 -2.17
C LEU A 49 -14.24 -3.07 -3.21
N GLN A 50 -15.46 -3.47 -2.83
CA GLN A 50 -16.64 -3.37 -3.71
C GLN A 50 -16.94 -1.91 -4.06
N CYS A 51 -16.95 -1.01 -3.07
CA CYS A 51 -17.21 0.41 -3.29
C CYS A 51 -16.19 1.03 -4.25
N LEU A 52 -14.91 0.72 -4.08
CA LEU A 52 -13.84 1.18 -4.98
C LEU A 52 -13.98 0.60 -6.39
N TYR A 53 -14.29 -0.69 -6.52
CA TYR A 53 -14.51 -1.32 -7.82
C TYR A 53 -15.70 -0.73 -8.58
N GLU A 54 -16.80 -0.43 -7.88
CA GLU A 54 -17.97 0.26 -8.44
C GLU A 54 -17.68 1.69 -8.90
N GLN A 55 -16.63 2.32 -8.36
CA GLN A 55 -16.13 3.60 -8.87
C GLN A 55 -15.31 3.47 -10.15
N GLY A 56 -15.12 2.26 -10.69
CA GLY A 56 -14.40 2.01 -11.95
C GLY A 56 -12.94 1.60 -11.78
N TYR A 57 -12.48 1.29 -10.57
CA TYR A 57 -11.10 0.86 -10.35
C TYR A 57 -10.95 -0.64 -10.52
N THR A 58 -9.85 -1.06 -11.17
CA THR A 58 -9.34 -2.43 -11.01
C THR A 58 -8.69 -2.55 -9.64
N ILE A 59 -8.97 -3.65 -8.93
CA ILE A 59 -8.46 -3.87 -7.57
C ILE A 59 -7.42 -4.99 -7.60
N ILE A 60 -6.24 -4.72 -7.08
CA ILE A 60 -5.18 -5.70 -6.82
C ILE A 60 -5.04 -5.82 -5.31
N LEU A 61 -5.18 -7.03 -4.78
CA LEU A 61 -4.84 -7.34 -3.40
C LEU A 61 -3.47 -7.97 -3.37
N LEU A 62 -2.51 -7.22 -2.84
CA LEU A 62 -1.13 -7.67 -2.70
C LEU A 62 -0.96 -8.43 -1.39
N PRO A 63 -0.40 -9.65 -1.42
CA PRO A 63 -0.09 -10.38 -0.20
C PRO A 63 1.17 -9.78 0.44
N PHE A 64 1.34 -10.05 1.72
CA PHE A 64 2.64 -9.88 2.36
C PHE A 64 2.85 -10.97 3.42
N ASN A 65 4.11 -11.35 3.64
CA ASN A 65 4.50 -12.27 4.69
C ASN A 65 4.69 -11.55 6.01
N PHE A 66 4.35 -12.23 7.10
CA PHE A 66 4.64 -11.72 8.43
C PHE A 66 6.10 -12.01 8.78
N THR A 67 6.97 -11.05 8.47
CA THR A 67 8.42 -11.10 8.70
C THR A 67 8.87 -9.91 9.54
N PHE A 68 10.04 -10.00 10.16
CA PHE A 68 10.69 -8.83 10.78
C PHE A 68 11.53 -8.04 9.79
N ASN A 69 11.86 -8.57 8.61
CA ASN A 69 12.56 -7.81 7.57
C ASN A 69 11.57 -7.18 6.58
N HIS A 70 11.05 -6.01 6.93
CA HIS A 70 10.10 -5.26 6.12
C HIS A 70 10.76 -4.56 4.92
N TYR A 71 12.09 -4.39 4.88
CA TYR A 71 12.77 -3.96 3.66
C TYR A 71 12.60 -4.98 2.55
N VAL A 72 12.88 -6.25 2.84
CA VAL A 72 12.71 -7.37 1.91
C VAL A 72 11.25 -7.52 1.51
N GLU A 73 10.32 -7.38 2.47
CA GLU A 73 8.88 -7.48 2.20
C GLU A 73 8.38 -6.35 1.28
N ALA A 74 8.83 -5.11 1.50
CA ALA A 74 8.52 -4.00 0.59
C ALA A 74 9.09 -4.27 -0.82
N GLY A 75 10.30 -4.81 -0.93
CA GLY A 75 10.87 -5.23 -2.21
C GLY A 75 10.07 -6.33 -2.91
N PHE A 76 9.55 -7.30 -2.16
CA PHE A 76 8.63 -8.33 -2.68
C PHE A 76 7.36 -7.72 -3.27
N LEU A 77 6.70 -6.78 -2.57
CA LEU A 77 5.50 -6.10 -3.08
C LEU A 77 5.75 -5.39 -4.41
N MET A 78 6.93 -4.79 -4.57
CA MET A 78 7.30 -4.13 -5.82
C MET A 78 7.55 -5.14 -6.95
N ARG A 79 8.26 -6.24 -6.67
CA ARG A 79 8.44 -7.34 -7.64
C ARG A 79 7.10 -7.91 -8.10
N GLU A 80 6.20 -8.16 -7.15
CA GLU A 80 4.88 -8.70 -7.41
C GLU A 80 4.02 -7.77 -8.28
N GLN A 81 4.10 -6.45 -8.11
CA GLN A 81 3.44 -5.51 -9.03
C GLN A 81 3.91 -5.70 -10.47
N TYR A 82 5.22 -5.85 -10.71
CA TYR A 82 5.75 -6.04 -12.07
C TYR A 82 5.40 -7.41 -12.65
N GLU A 83 5.21 -8.44 -11.83
CA GLU A 83 4.63 -9.71 -12.32
C GLU A 83 3.17 -9.55 -12.76
N ILE A 84 2.39 -8.71 -12.08
CA ILE A 84 0.95 -8.52 -12.36
C ILE A 84 0.72 -7.59 -13.55
N LEU A 85 1.55 -6.57 -13.73
CA LEU A 85 1.36 -5.51 -14.72
C LEU A 85 1.11 -6.02 -16.16
N PRO A 86 1.96 -6.89 -16.75
CA PRO A 86 1.69 -7.46 -18.07
C PRO A 86 0.43 -8.34 -18.09
N GLU A 87 0.14 -9.05 -16.99
CA GLU A 87 -1.04 -9.89 -16.88
C GLU A 87 -2.35 -9.10 -16.87
N LEU A 88 -2.39 -7.90 -16.29
CA LEU A 88 -3.56 -7.01 -16.39
C LEU A 88 -3.91 -6.71 -17.84
N VAL A 89 -2.89 -6.32 -18.63
CA VAL A 89 -3.06 -5.98 -20.05
C VAL A 89 -3.49 -7.22 -20.83
N ARG A 90 -2.84 -8.36 -20.60
CA ARG A 90 -3.17 -9.64 -21.25
C ARG A 90 -4.61 -10.07 -20.95
N MET A 91 -5.00 -10.07 -19.68
CA MET A 91 -6.33 -10.48 -19.24
C MET A 91 -7.41 -9.56 -19.83
N ALA A 92 -7.20 -8.25 -19.81
CA ALA A 92 -8.15 -7.29 -20.38
C ALA A 92 -8.28 -7.44 -21.90
N SER A 93 -7.16 -7.60 -22.61
CA SER A 93 -7.16 -7.85 -24.06
C SER A 93 -7.94 -9.12 -24.43
N VAL A 94 -7.70 -10.24 -23.71
CA VAL A 94 -8.39 -11.52 -23.95
C VAL A 94 -9.89 -11.44 -23.66
N GLU A 95 -10.29 -10.71 -22.61
CA GLU A 95 -11.70 -10.55 -22.22
C GLU A 95 -12.42 -9.47 -23.06
N GLY A 96 -11.72 -8.76 -23.96
CA GLY A 96 -12.26 -7.66 -24.75
C GLY A 96 -12.59 -6.41 -23.92
N TYR A 97 -11.92 -6.23 -22.79
CA TYR A 97 -12.06 -5.07 -21.90
C TYR A 97 -11.13 -3.94 -22.31
N ASP A 98 -11.44 -2.72 -21.86
CA ASP A 98 -10.52 -1.60 -21.99
C ASP A 98 -9.28 -1.84 -21.11
N TYR A 99 -8.09 -1.64 -21.71
CA TYR A 99 -6.79 -1.82 -21.09
C TYR A 99 -5.95 -0.54 -21.06
N GLU A 100 -6.43 0.58 -21.62
CA GLU A 100 -5.65 1.81 -21.77
C GLU A 100 -5.18 2.36 -20.41
N ALA A 101 -6.02 2.23 -19.37
CA ALA A 101 -5.64 2.65 -18.02
C ALA A 101 -4.46 1.86 -17.44
N TYR A 102 -4.14 0.67 -17.96
CA TYR A 102 -3.01 -0.15 -17.51
C TYR A 102 -1.69 0.21 -18.22
N LEU A 103 -1.75 1.00 -19.29
CA LEU A 103 -0.57 1.38 -20.09
C LEU A 103 0.18 2.62 -19.56
N ASP A 104 -0.17 3.11 -18.37
CA ASP A 104 0.57 4.17 -17.67
C ASP A 104 0.53 3.91 -16.16
N ASP A 105 1.69 3.72 -15.54
CA ASP A 105 1.80 3.44 -14.10
C ASP A 105 1.28 4.61 -13.22
N LYS A 106 1.14 5.83 -13.77
CA LYS A 106 0.49 6.94 -13.06
C LYS A 106 -0.99 6.72 -12.80
N ASN A 107 -1.63 5.80 -13.51
CA ASN A 107 -3.02 5.40 -13.26
C ASN A 107 -3.16 4.43 -12.08
N PHE A 108 -2.04 3.97 -11.53
CA PHE A 108 -1.97 3.12 -10.35
C PHE A 108 -1.95 4.00 -9.10
N SER A 109 -2.54 3.46 -8.05
CA SER A 109 -2.65 4.10 -6.74
C SER A 109 -2.64 3.05 -5.67
N TRP A 110 -2.27 3.44 -4.45
CA TRP A 110 -2.05 2.55 -3.34
C TRP A 110 -3.02 2.85 -2.21
N ILE A 111 -3.54 1.81 -1.57
CA ILE A 111 -4.29 1.95 -0.32
C ILE A 111 -3.76 0.95 0.68
N GLY A 112 -3.32 1.44 1.83
CA GLY A 112 -2.83 0.63 2.93
C GLY A 112 -3.78 0.68 4.10
N HIS A 113 -3.87 -0.42 4.84
CA HIS A 113 -4.48 -0.41 6.18
C HIS A 113 -3.48 -0.88 7.23
N SER A 114 -3.39 -0.19 8.37
CA SER A 114 -2.54 -0.62 9.50
C SER A 114 -1.09 -0.84 9.06
N LEU A 115 -0.52 -2.04 9.24
CA LEU A 115 0.82 -2.41 8.78
C LEU A 115 1.01 -2.24 7.27
N GLY A 116 -0.04 -2.43 6.46
CA GLY A 116 0.01 -2.17 5.02
C GLY A 116 0.42 -0.73 4.69
N CYS A 117 0.12 0.22 5.57
CA CYS A 117 0.58 1.60 5.42
C CYS A 117 2.10 1.72 5.57
N LYS A 118 2.73 0.94 6.47
CA LYS A 118 4.18 0.94 6.64
C LYS A 118 4.86 0.52 5.34
N TYR A 119 4.37 -0.52 4.67
CA TYR A 119 4.95 -0.96 3.38
C TYR A 119 4.80 0.09 2.28
N ILE A 120 3.66 0.77 2.17
CA ILE A 120 3.50 1.89 1.22
C ILE A 120 4.48 3.01 1.56
N SER A 121 4.63 3.36 2.84
CA SER A 121 5.60 4.38 3.25
C SER A 121 7.05 3.98 2.94
N LEU A 122 7.39 2.70 3.03
CA LEU A 122 8.70 2.20 2.62
C LEU A 122 8.89 2.27 1.10
N LEU A 123 7.89 1.90 0.31
CA LEU A 123 7.94 2.02 -1.16
C LEU A 123 8.05 3.49 -1.62
N GLU A 124 7.37 4.40 -0.94
CA GLU A 124 7.56 5.84 -1.14
C GLU A 124 8.99 6.23 -0.73
N GLY A 125 9.48 5.80 0.43
CA GLY A 125 10.86 6.06 0.86
C GLY A 125 11.91 5.57 -0.14
N PHE A 126 11.75 4.36 -0.69
CA PHE A 126 12.63 3.79 -1.71
C PHE A 126 12.67 4.62 -3.00
N THR A 127 11.59 5.34 -3.30
CA THR A 127 11.54 6.24 -4.45
C THR A 127 12.51 7.43 -4.30
N ALA A 128 12.89 7.81 -3.07
CA ALA A 128 13.86 8.87 -2.82
C ALA A 128 15.32 8.39 -2.82
N LEU A 129 15.54 7.07 -2.89
CA LEU A 129 16.90 6.53 -2.97
C LEU A 129 17.59 7.01 -4.26
N PRO A 130 18.85 7.48 -4.18
CA PRO A 130 19.60 7.87 -5.37
C PRO A 130 19.67 6.75 -6.42
N PRO A 131 19.63 7.10 -7.72
CA PRO A 131 19.71 6.11 -8.80
C PRO A 131 21.11 5.51 -8.92
N GLU A 132 22.15 6.27 -8.60
CA GLU A 132 23.55 5.85 -8.65
C GLU A 132 23.90 5.01 -7.41
N PRO A 133 24.48 3.80 -7.57
CA PRO A 133 24.77 2.90 -6.44
C PRO A 133 25.62 3.52 -5.34
N GLN A 134 26.63 4.33 -5.69
CA GLN A 134 27.53 4.97 -4.72
C GLN A 134 26.82 6.02 -3.86
N ASP A 135 25.98 6.86 -4.48
CA ASP A 135 25.19 7.85 -3.76
C ASP A 135 24.13 7.18 -2.89
N ARG A 136 23.53 6.08 -3.38
CA ARG A 136 22.57 5.29 -2.63
C ARG A 136 23.19 4.65 -1.40
N GLU A 137 24.36 4.06 -1.56
CA GLU A 137 25.13 3.50 -0.45
C GLU A 137 25.38 4.56 0.62
N LYS A 138 25.91 5.73 0.23
CA LYS A 138 26.13 6.85 1.15
C LYS A 138 24.85 7.27 1.87
N PHE A 139 23.73 7.35 1.14
CA PHE A 139 22.43 7.67 1.73
C PHE A 139 22.00 6.64 2.78
N ILE A 140 22.05 5.34 2.45
CA ILE A 140 21.65 4.26 3.36
C ILE A 140 22.56 4.20 4.59
N ARG A 141 23.88 4.34 4.41
CA ARG A 141 24.83 4.40 5.53
C ARG A 141 24.49 5.53 6.50
N ASN A 142 24.22 6.72 5.98
CA ASN A 142 23.84 7.85 6.82
C ASN A 142 22.54 7.57 7.58
N LEU A 143 21.53 7.03 6.90
CA LEU A 143 20.22 6.70 7.48
C LEU A 143 20.33 5.69 8.64
N LEU A 144 21.21 4.69 8.50
CA LEU A 144 21.30 3.56 9.42
C LEU A 144 22.44 3.67 10.45
N SER A 145 23.33 4.66 10.31
CA SER A 145 24.55 4.80 11.12
C SER A 145 24.33 4.86 12.64
N TYR A 146 23.14 5.24 13.09
CA TYR A 146 22.80 5.35 14.51
C TYR A 146 22.00 4.16 15.06
N THR A 147 21.51 3.27 14.20
CA THR A 147 20.53 2.23 14.55
C THR A 147 20.95 0.82 14.14
N SER A 148 21.96 0.69 13.27
CA SER A 148 22.45 -0.59 12.76
C SER A 148 23.98 -0.67 12.83
N ASP A 149 24.51 -1.89 12.95
CA ASP A 149 25.94 -2.15 12.83
C ASP A 149 26.38 -2.23 11.35
N GLU A 150 27.69 -2.16 11.11
CA GLU A 150 28.26 -2.16 9.75
C GLU A 150 27.83 -3.37 8.91
N SER A 151 27.76 -4.57 9.50
CA SER A 151 27.37 -5.79 8.77
C SER A 151 25.90 -5.74 8.34
N GLN A 152 25.04 -5.16 9.17
CA GLN A 152 23.63 -4.97 8.88
C GLN A 152 23.44 -3.92 7.79
N ILE A 153 24.19 -2.83 7.86
CA ILE A 153 24.18 -1.75 6.87
C ILE A 153 24.59 -2.30 5.49
N GLU A 154 25.68 -3.07 5.42
CA GLU A 154 26.14 -3.72 4.19
C GLU A 154 25.08 -4.66 3.60
N SER A 155 24.43 -5.46 4.45
CA SER A 155 23.33 -6.34 4.02
C SER A 155 22.19 -5.56 3.40
N VAL A 156 21.75 -4.46 4.02
CA VAL A 156 20.65 -3.62 3.50
C VAL A 156 21.05 -2.97 2.18
N ILE A 157 22.29 -2.50 2.06
CA ILE A 157 22.81 -1.90 0.81
C ILE A 157 22.86 -2.93 -0.31
N ALA A 158 23.37 -4.12 -0.05
CA ALA A 158 23.41 -5.21 -1.01
C ALA A 158 21.99 -5.59 -1.49
N ASP A 159 21.06 -5.79 -0.56
CA ASP A 159 19.67 -6.17 -0.87
C ASP A 159 18.95 -5.10 -1.70
N ILE A 160 19.10 -3.81 -1.33
CA ILE A 160 18.47 -2.71 -2.05
C ILE A 160 19.10 -2.54 -3.44
N ASN A 161 20.42 -2.65 -3.58
CA ASN A 161 21.08 -2.54 -4.88
C ASN A 161 20.66 -3.68 -5.81
N LEU A 162 20.59 -4.91 -5.30
CA LEU A 162 20.08 -6.04 -6.05
C LEU A 162 18.64 -5.79 -6.52
N LEU A 163 17.77 -5.35 -5.62
CA LEU A 163 16.38 -5.03 -5.94
C LEU A 163 16.28 -3.98 -7.08
N PHE A 164 17.08 -2.91 -7.04
CA PHE A 164 17.07 -1.91 -8.11
C PHE A 164 17.42 -2.49 -9.48
N GLU A 165 18.44 -3.34 -9.54
CA GLU A 165 18.87 -3.95 -10.81
C GLU A 165 17.84 -4.96 -11.33
N GLU A 166 17.28 -5.81 -10.45
CA GLU A 166 16.18 -6.71 -10.78
C GLU A 166 14.98 -5.96 -11.36
N LEU A 167 14.54 -4.89 -10.69
CA LEU A 167 13.37 -4.12 -11.11
C LEU A 167 13.63 -3.37 -12.44
N LYS A 168 14.83 -2.80 -12.65
CA LYS A 168 15.18 -2.17 -13.93
C LYS A 168 15.14 -3.18 -15.08
N GLN A 169 15.66 -4.38 -14.87
CA GLN A 169 15.61 -5.43 -15.88
C GLN A 169 14.16 -5.83 -16.15
N LYS A 170 13.37 -6.07 -15.11
CA LYS A 170 11.96 -6.44 -15.22
C LYS A 170 11.13 -5.42 -15.99
N ILE A 171 11.36 -4.11 -15.78
CA ILE A 171 10.71 -3.04 -16.55
C ILE A 171 10.94 -3.18 -18.06
N VAL A 172 12.15 -3.58 -18.48
CA VAL A 172 12.48 -3.79 -19.90
C VAL A 172 11.74 -5.02 -20.45
N GLU A 173 11.66 -6.08 -19.66
CA GLU A 173 10.94 -7.31 -20.00
C GLU A 173 9.44 -7.06 -20.15
N ASP A 174 8.82 -6.39 -19.16
CA ASP A 174 7.39 -6.08 -19.15
C ASP A 174 6.99 -5.19 -20.32
N ARG A 175 7.81 -4.20 -20.68
CA ARG A 175 7.59 -3.35 -21.86
C ARG A 175 7.50 -4.18 -23.14
N LYS A 176 8.43 -5.13 -23.33
CA LYS A 176 8.44 -6.03 -24.50
C LYS A 176 7.23 -6.95 -24.49
N LEU A 177 6.90 -7.51 -23.34
CA LEU A 177 5.80 -8.45 -23.18
C LEU A 177 4.44 -7.77 -23.44
N ILE A 178 4.20 -6.61 -22.84
CA ILE A 178 2.99 -5.80 -23.07
C ILE A 178 2.88 -5.40 -24.55
N TYR A 179 3.97 -4.95 -25.16
CA TYR A 179 3.98 -4.63 -26.59
C TYR A 179 3.58 -5.84 -27.44
N SER A 180 4.04 -7.04 -27.10
CA SER A 180 3.66 -8.26 -27.82
C SER A 180 2.17 -8.63 -27.69
N TYR A 181 1.52 -8.24 -26.59
CA TYR A 181 0.10 -8.51 -26.35
C TYR A 181 -0.84 -7.57 -27.11
N VAL A 182 -0.50 -6.28 -27.18
CA VAL A 182 -1.43 -5.24 -27.65
C VAL A 182 -0.84 -4.28 -28.68
N ASN A 183 0.43 -4.46 -29.09
CA ASN A 183 1.16 -3.58 -30.02
C ASN A 183 1.14 -2.11 -29.58
N ARG A 184 1.25 -1.88 -28.27
CA ARG A 184 1.25 -0.56 -27.62
C ARG A 184 2.32 -0.54 -26.53
N GLU A 185 2.99 0.60 -26.39
CA GLU A 185 3.99 0.81 -25.34
C GLU A 185 3.34 1.20 -24.02
N ILE A 186 3.88 0.66 -22.92
CA ILE A 186 3.54 1.09 -21.56
C ILE A 186 4.49 2.18 -21.06
N LYS A 187 3.94 3.19 -20.40
CA LYS A 187 4.69 4.23 -19.69
C LYS A 187 4.91 3.80 -18.24
N ILE A 188 6.16 3.45 -17.94
CA ILE A 188 6.65 3.23 -16.56
C ILE A 188 7.55 4.41 -16.23
N ASN A 189 7.13 5.22 -15.25
CA ASN A 189 7.72 6.52 -14.95
C ASN A 189 8.80 6.44 -13.85
N SER A 190 8.82 5.37 -13.05
CA SER A 190 9.83 5.15 -12.00
C SER A 190 10.02 3.66 -11.71
N VAL A 191 11.13 3.32 -11.06
CA VAL A 191 11.41 1.95 -10.58
C VAL A 191 10.46 1.56 -9.43
N PHE A 192 10.15 2.53 -8.56
CA PHE A 192 9.20 2.37 -7.46
C PHE A 192 7.94 3.21 -7.73
N ILE A 193 7.29 3.73 -6.68
CA ILE A 193 5.92 4.24 -6.76
C ILE A 193 5.84 5.77 -6.95
N LYS A 194 6.88 6.39 -7.52
CA LYS A 194 6.92 7.85 -7.77
C LYS A 194 5.72 8.32 -8.58
N GLY A 195 5.01 9.33 -8.10
CA GLY A 195 3.86 9.88 -8.82
C GLY A 195 2.58 9.04 -8.73
N GLN A 196 2.59 7.95 -7.97
CA GLN A 196 1.40 7.15 -7.67
C GLN A 196 0.75 7.67 -6.38
N ALA A 197 -0.56 7.88 -6.39
CA ALA A 197 -1.26 8.41 -5.22
C ALA A 197 -1.39 7.30 -4.17
N SER A 198 -1.29 7.65 -2.90
CA SER A 198 -1.43 6.70 -1.79
C SER A 198 -2.49 7.18 -0.79
N VAL A 199 -3.23 6.24 -0.18
CA VAL A 199 -4.10 6.53 0.97
C VAL A 199 -3.74 5.59 2.11
N LEU A 200 -3.38 6.17 3.25
CA LEU A 200 -3.04 5.44 4.46
C LEU A 200 -4.25 5.42 5.40
N LEU A 201 -4.81 4.23 5.64
CA LEU A 201 -5.93 4.01 6.54
C LEU A 201 -5.42 3.48 7.88
N ALA A 202 -5.65 4.21 8.96
CA ALA A 202 -5.19 3.83 10.30
C ALA A 202 -3.70 3.38 10.32
N PRO A 203 -2.75 4.22 9.85
CA PRO A 203 -1.37 3.76 9.69
C PRO A 203 -0.76 3.31 11.00
N ALA A 204 -0.16 2.13 11.00
CA ALA A 204 0.56 1.59 12.15
C ALA A 204 2.00 1.28 11.73
N ILE A 205 2.90 2.23 11.96
CA ILE A 205 4.34 1.97 11.89
C ILE A 205 4.70 1.36 13.23
N ALA A 206 4.77 0.03 13.30
CA ALA A 206 4.97 -0.70 14.54
C ALA A 206 6.29 -1.48 14.55
N ASP A 207 6.81 -1.70 15.76
CA ASP A 207 7.98 -2.53 16.08
C ASP A 207 7.56 -3.94 16.57
N THR A 208 8.57 -4.77 16.89
CA THR A 208 8.48 -6.16 17.37
C THR A 208 7.50 -6.37 18.53
N GLY A 209 7.35 -5.37 19.41
CA GLY A 209 6.44 -5.41 20.56
C GLY A 209 4.94 -5.49 20.21
N SER A 210 4.56 -5.16 18.98
CA SER A 210 3.19 -5.36 18.49
C SER A 210 2.91 -6.80 18.04
N ALA A 211 3.96 -7.55 17.70
CA ALA A 211 3.92 -8.91 17.17
C ALA A 211 4.07 -10.00 18.25
N ILE A 212 4.80 -9.70 19.33
CA ILE A 212 5.16 -10.67 20.37
C ILE A 212 4.63 -10.21 21.73
N ARG A 213 3.78 -11.04 22.34
CA ARG A 213 3.49 -10.98 23.78
C ARG A 213 4.14 -12.17 24.46
N PRO A 214 4.83 -12.01 25.61
CA PRO A 214 4.96 -10.82 26.47
C PRO A 214 6.09 -9.82 26.10
N GLN A 215 5.92 -8.55 26.49
CA GLN A 215 6.76 -7.39 26.11
C GLN A 215 8.26 -7.53 26.46
N PHE A 216 8.62 -8.29 27.51
CA PHE A 216 10.03 -8.49 27.86
C PHE A 216 10.80 -9.32 26.81
N LEU A 217 10.10 -10.23 26.09
CA LEU A 217 10.68 -10.97 24.97
C LEU A 217 10.90 -10.06 23.76
N ALA A 218 9.97 -9.14 23.50
CA ALA A 218 10.15 -8.14 22.45
C ALA A 218 11.39 -7.28 22.71
N ASN A 219 11.55 -6.76 23.92
CA ASN A 219 12.73 -5.95 24.30
C ASN A 219 14.04 -6.74 24.22
N LEU A 220 14.02 -8.04 24.55
CA LEU A 220 15.21 -8.90 24.43
C LEU A 220 15.60 -9.14 22.96
N ILE A 221 14.61 -9.38 22.10
CA ILE A 221 14.81 -9.61 20.65
C ILE A 221 15.30 -8.33 19.96
N ASP A 222 14.75 -7.17 20.33
CA ASP A 222 15.18 -5.87 19.83
C ASP A 222 16.63 -5.57 20.24
N ASN A 223 16.98 -5.82 21.51
CA ASN A 223 18.36 -5.62 22.03
C ASN A 223 19.41 -6.57 21.43
N LEU A 224 18.98 -7.70 20.87
CA LEU A 224 19.86 -8.67 20.17
C LEU A 224 19.95 -8.39 18.66
N GLY A 225 19.33 -7.31 18.15
CA GLY A 225 19.37 -6.93 16.74
C GLY A 225 18.48 -7.78 15.82
N TRP A 226 17.57 -8.56 16.40
CA TRP A 226 16.61 -9.44 15.70
C TRP A 226 15.19 -8.84 15.63
N GLY A 227 15.05 -7.57 15.99
CA GLY A 227 13.80 -6.83 15.91
C GLY A 227 13.35 -6.52 14.48
N VAL A 228 12.17 -5.91 14.36
CA VAL A 228 11.62 -5.42 13.09
C VAL A 228 12.58 -4.41 12.44
N LYS A 229 12.94 -4.65 11.18
CA LYS A 229 13.75 -3.77 10.33
C LYS A 229 12.94 -3.32 9.10
N PRO A 230 12.91 -2.03 8.75
CA PRO A 230 13.41 -0.94 9.57
C PRO A 230 12.64 -0.79 10.88
N THR A 231 13.34 -0.26 11.88
CA THR A 231 12.74 0.23 13.12
C THR A 231 11.75 1.37 12.82
N VAL A 232 10.91 1.74 13.80
CA VAL A 232 10.07 2.94 13.69
C VAL A 232 10.91 4.18 13.38
N GLU A 233 12.04 4.37 14.05
CA GLU A 233 12.92 5.53 13.83
C GLU A 233 13.50 5.56 12.41
N GLU A 234 14.05 4.44 11.94
CA GLU A 234 14.58 4.32 10.58
C GLU A 234 13.50 4.57 9.53
N THR A 235 12.29 4.01 9.74
CA THR A 235 11.14 4.26 8.84
C THR A 235 10.79 5.75 8.80
N GLN A 236 10.75 6.41 9.97
CA GLN A 236 10.42 7.82 10.07
C GLN A 236 11.50 8.72 9.45
N ASN A 237 12.77 8.38 9.61
CA ASN A 237 13.89 9.12 9.02
C ASN A 237 13.89 8.98 7.50
N LEU A 238 13.67 7.76 6.98
CA LEU A 238 13.51 7.53 5.53
C LEU A 238 12.39 8.39 4.94
N ILE A 239 11.25 8.47 5.64
CA ILE A 239 10.11 9.30 5.21
C ILE A 239 10.45 10.80 5.24
N LYS A 240 11.04 11.29 6.34
CA LYS A 240 11.39 12.72 6.51
C LYS A 240 12.37 13.19 5.43
N ASP A 241 13.41 12.40 5.20
CA ASP A 241 14.51 12.77 4.30
C ASP A 241 14.12 12.62 2.82
N SER A 242 13.09 11.82 2.52
CA SER A 242 12.61 11.63 1.16
C SER A 242 12.01 12.91 0.53
N GLY A 243 11.43 13.80 1.33
CA GLY A 243 10.62 14.92 0.83
C GLY A 243 9.39 14.50 0.01
N LEU A 244 9.01 13.22 0.04
CA LEU A 244 7.89 12.63 -0.70
C LEU A 244 6.57 12.76 0.08
N PHE A 245 5.55 11.94 -0.21
CA PHE A 245 4.21 12.02 0.39
C PHE A 245 3.38 13.27 0.01
N ASN A 246 3.69 13.90 -1.13
CA ASN A 246 2.94 15.05 -1.63
C ASN A 246 1.59 14.66 -2.29
N ILE A 247 1.44 13.39 -2.66
CA ILE A 247 0.23 12.78 -3.23
C ILE A 247 -0.30 11.66 -2.34
N MET A 248 -0.19 11.86 -1.03
CA MET A 248 -0.70 10.96 0.00
C MET A 248 -1.96 11.52 0.64
N GLY A 249 -2.90 10.64 0.97
CA GLY A 249 -4.05 10.90 1.82
C GLY A 249 -3.93 10.15 3.14
N LEU A 250 -4.39 10.75 4.23
CA LEU A 250 -4.33 10.17 5.56
C LEU A 250 -5.73 10.07 6.17
N VAL A 251 -6.14 8.87 6.54
CA VAL A 251 -7.40 8.62 7.25
C VAL A 251 -7.12 8.08 8.65
N CYS A 252 -7.44 8.88 9.66
CA CYS A 252 -7.32 8.54 11.07
C CYS A 252 -8.70 8.36 11.69
N PHE A 253 -8.80 7.48 12.69
CA PHE A 253 -10.06 7.12 13.31
C PHE A 253 -10.14 7.60 14.76
N GLN A 254 -11.25 8.22 15.15
CA GLN A 254 -11.39 8.93 16.44
C GLN A 254 -11.17 8.04 17.67
N SER A 255 -11.56 6.76 17.61
CA SER A 255 -11.39 5.81 18.72
C SER A 255 -10.28 4.79 18.47
N ASP A 256 -9.35 5.09 17.57
CA ASP A 256 -8.19 4.24 17.30
C ASP A 256 -7.01 4.63 18.20
N ASN A 257 -6.63 3.71 19.10
CA ASN A 257 -5.47 3.87 19.98
C ASN A 257 -4.20 3.19 19.42
N ILE A 258 -4.31 2.38 18.37
CA ILE A 258 -3.20 1.65 17.76
C ILE A 258 -2.45 2.59 16.81
N ALA A 259 -3.18 3.20 15.87
CA ALA A 259 -2.59 4.11 14.88
C ALA A 259 -2.37 5.54 15.40
N LYS A 260 -2.83 5.85 16.62
CA LYS A 260 -2.86 7.22 17.16
C LYS A 260 -1.51 7.93 17.07
N VAL A 261 -0.46 7.29 17.58
CA VAL A 261 0.89 7.88 17.61
C VAL A 261 1.42 8.10 16.20
N THR A 262 1.19 7.16 15.28
CA THR A 262 1.61 7.31 13.88
C THR A 262 0.83 8.43 13.18
N CYS A 263 -0.49 8.52 13.39
CA CYS A 263 -1.31 9.62 12.90
C CYS A 263 -0.83 10.98 13.41
N GLU A 264 -0.59 11.10 14.72
CA GLU A 264 -0.07 12.33 15.33
C GLU A 264 1.32 12.68 14.82
N TRP A 265 2.18 11.69 14.56
CA TRP A 265 3.48 11.91 13.95
C TRP A 265 3.35 12.49 12.53
N PHE A 266 2.49 11.92 11.68
CA PHE A 266 2.24 12.44 10.34
C PHE A 266 1.70 13.88 10.38
N THR A 267 0.73 14.18 11.25
CA THR A 267 0.06 15.48 11.27
C THR A 267 0.86 16.56 12.02
N ASN A 268 1.47 16.23 13.16
CA ASN A 268 2.04 17.22 14.07
C ASN A 268 3.56 17.38 13.87
N ILE A 269 4.25 16.29 13.51
CA ILE A 269 5.71 16.26 13.36
C ILE A 269 6.08 16.41 11.89
N LEU A 270 5.68 15.46 11.04
CA LEU A 270 5.99 15.49 9.61
C LEU A 270 5.21 16.59 8.87
N LYS A 271 4.02 16.94 9.36
CA LYS A 271 3.08 17.90 8.75
C LYS A 271 2.76 17.54 7.29
N LYS A 272 2.62 16.23 7.04
CA LYS A 272 2.23 15.65 5.75
C LYS A 272 1.14 14.59 5.97
N PRO A 273 0.18 14.47 5.06
CA PRO A 273 0.02 15.26 3.85
C PRO A 273 -0.54 16.66 4.17
N PRO A 274 -0.68 17.58 3.19
CA PRO A 274 -1.40 18.83 3.39
C PRO A 274 -2.76 18.60 4.08
N GLN A 275 -3.17 19.51 4.98
CA GLN A 275 -4.35 19.32 5.85
C GLN A 275 -5.63 18.96 5.10
N LYS A 276 -5.81 19.45 3.85
CA LYS A 276 -6.96 19.11 2.99
C LYS A 276 -7.06 17.61 2.67
N PHE A 277 -5.95 16.89 2.73
CA PHE A 277 -5.86 15.44 2.48
C PHE A 277 -5.81 14.62 3.79
N VAL A 278 -6.08 15.25 4.93
CA VAL A 278 -6.21 14.57 6.23
C VAL A 278 -7.69 14.46 6.59
N GLN A 279 -8.14 13.24 6.86
CA GLN A 279 -9.52 12.93 7.23
C GLN A 279 -9.53 12.25 8.61
N THR A 280 -10.28 12.81 9.56
CA THR A 280 -10.52 12.19 10.86
C THR A 280 -11.98 11.72 10.92
N VAL A 281 -12.19 10.41 10.89
CA VAL A 281 -13.53 9.81 10.78
C VAL A 281 -13.90 9.01 12.04
N LYS A 282 -15.20 8.74 12.23
CA LYS A 282 -15.68 7.96 13.38
C LYS A 282 -15.31 6.47 13.24
N GLY A 283 -15.05 5.82 14.37
CA GLY A 283 -14.72 4.39 14.44
C GLY A 283 -13.35 4.16 15.07
N GLY A 284 -12.97 2.87 15.19
CA GLY A 284 -11.65 2.45 15.65
C GLY A 284 -10.80 1.84 14.53
N HIS A 285 -9.66 1.26 14.91
CA HIS A 285 -8.65 0.71 14.00
C HIS A 285 -9.23 -0.21 12.92
N LEU A 286 -10.16 -1.08 13.30
CA LEU A 286 -10.74 -2.09 12.39
C LEU A 286 -11.96 -1.57 11.61
N LYS A 287 -12.25 -0.27 11.62
CA LYS A 287 -13.35 0.32 10.84
C LYS A 287 -13.27 -0.08 9.35
N PRO A 288 -12.11 -0.18 8.67
CA PRO A 288 -12.07 -0.61 7.27
C PRO A 288 -12.62 -2.02 6.98
N LEU A 289 -12.78 -2.86 7.99
CA LEU A 289 -13.27 -4.22 7.82
C LEU A 289 -14.81 -4.24 7.83
N GLY A 290 -15.40 -4.74 6.76
CA GLY A 290 -16.85 -4.79 6.62
C GLY A 290 -17.35 -5.70 5.50
N ILE A 291 -18.49 -6.34 5.78
CA ILE A 291 -19.21 -7.20 4.82
C ILE A 291 -20.64 -6.69 4.69
N GLN A 292 -21.08 -6.45 3.47
CA GLN A 292 -22.47 -6.07 3.19
C GLN A 292 -23.38 -7.28 3.14
N LEU A 293 -24.51 -7.21 3.86
CA LEU A 293 -25.64 -8.13 3.76
C LEU A 293 -26.91 -7.33 3.48
N GLY A 294 -27.40 -7.36 2.24
CA GLY A 294 -28.56 -6.56 1.83
C GLY A 294 -28.30 -5.06 1.99
N LYS A 295 -29.08 -4.38 2.83
CA LYS A 295 -29.01 -2.92 3.05
C LYS A 295 -28.13 -2.52 4.24
N VAL A 296 -27.46 -3.48 4.88
CA VAL A 296 -26.60 -3.23 6.05
C VAL A 296 -25.19 -3.72 5.80
N VAL A 297 -24.24 -3.15 6.53
CA VAL A 297 -22.85 -3.57 6.59
C VAL A 297 -22.56 -4.04 8.00
N ILE A 298 -22.04 -5.26 8.11
CA ILE A 298 -21.52 -5.80 9.37
C ILE A 298 -20.09 -5.30 9.52
N ASN A 299 -19.84 -4.49 10.55
CA ASN A 299 -18.52 -4.04 10.94
C ASN A 299 -17.83 -5.12 11.76
N LEU A 300 -16.74 -5.67 11.23
CA LEU A 300 -16.02 -6.74 11.89
C LEU A 300 -15.14 -6.15 12.99
N PHE A 301 -15.40 -6.55 14.24
CA PHE A 301 -14.62 -6.14 15.42
C PHE A 301 -14.60 -4.62 15.68
N ASN A 302 -15.59 -3.88 15.19
CA ASN A 302 -15.72 -2.44 15.40
C ASN A 302 -17.16 -2.08 15.80
N ARG A 303 -17.33 -0.98 16.53
CA ARG A 303 -18.66 -0.47 16.94
C ARG A 303 -19.09 0.73 16.09
N PRO A 304 -20.40 0.85 15.77
CA PRO A 304 -21.45 -0.16 16.00
C PRO A 304 -21.23 -1.40 15.11
N PHE A 305 -21.71 -2.58 15.53
CA PHE A 305 -21.48 -3.84 14.79
C PHE A 305 -22.21 -3.91 13.46
N ILE A 306 -23.31 -3.15 13.31
CA ILE A 306 -24.12 -3.09 12.10
C ILE A 306 -24.40 -1.61 11.82
N GLU A 307 -24.23 -1.20 10.56
CA GLU A 307 -24.63 0.11 10.06
C GLU A 307 -25.47 -0.08 8.80
N SER A 308 -26.37 0.86 8.50
CA SER A 308 -26.94 0.92 7.16
C SER A 308 -25.85 1.21 6.13
N VAL A 309 -26.02 0.73 4.89
CA VAL A 309 -25.11 1.05 3.77
C VAL A 309 -24.89 2.56 3.61
N GLU A 310 -25.95 3.35 3.79
CA GLU A 310 -25.89 4.81 3.67
C GLU A 310 -25.04 5.44 4.78
N GLU A 311 -25.28 5.07 6.04
CA GLU A 311 -24.49 5.57 7.17
C GLU A 311 -23.04 5.13 7.09
N ARG A 312 -22.81 3.88 6.68
CA ARG A 312 -21.48 3.32 6.53
C ARG A 312 -20.67 4.09 5.49
N ASN A 313 -21.22 4.26 4.29
CA ASN A 313 -20.59 5.02 3.22
C ASN A 313 -20.29 6.46 3.63
N ARG A 314 -21.30 7.16 4.17
CA ARG A 314 -21.15 8.54 4.65
C ARG A 314 -20.09 8.66 5.74
N GLY A 315 -19.95 7.65 6.59
CA GLY A 315 -19.01 7.64 7.71
C GLY A 315 -17.58 7.22 7.35
N PHE A 316 -17.35 6.55 6.23
CA PHE A 316 -16.02 6.04 5.88
C PHE A 316 -15.75 5.89 4.37
N GLU A 317 -16.45 5.02 3.63
CA GLU A 317 -16.08 4.71 2.24
C GLU A 317 -16.07 5.94 1.34
N SER A 318 -17.03 6.86 1.52
CA SER A 318 -17.07 8.12 0.77
C SER A 318 -15.85 8.99 1.03
N HIS A 319 -15.31 9.02 2.25
CA HIS A 319 -14.08 9.76 2.57
C HIS A 319 -12.88 9.16 1.82
N VAL A 320 -12.76 7.83 1.78
CA VAL A 320 -11.66 7.15 1.08
C VAL A 320 -11.74 7.41 -0.43
N ILE A 321 -12.94 7.27 -1.01
CA ILE A 321 -13.17 7.52 -2.45
C ILE A 321 -12.88 8.97 -2.82
N GLN A 322 -13.40 9.94 -2.06
CA GLN A 322 -13.16 11.35 -2.32
C GLN A 322 -11.67 11.68 -2.23
N LEU A 323 -10.99 11.17 -1.21
CA LEU A 323 -9.57 11.41 -1.00
C LEU A 323 -8.73 10.89 -2.17
N ILE A 324 -8.97 9.67 -2.64
CA ILE A 324 -8.22 9.15 -3.79
C ILE A 324 -8.50 9.92 -5.08
N GLU A 325 -9.74 10.35 -5.30
CA GLU A 325 -10.11 11.15 -6.47
C GLU A 325 -9.49 12.56 -6.44
N GLU A 326 -9.48 13.20 -5.27
CA GLU A 326 -8.83 14.50 -5.09
C GLU A 326 -7.32 14.41 -5.31
N LEU A 327 -6.66 13.40 -4.77
CA LEU A 327 -5.22 13.19 -4.98
C LEU A 327 -4.90 13.02 -6.47
N LYS A 328 -5.72 12.23 -7.20
CA LYS A 328 -5.54 12.03 -8.65
C LYS A 328 -5.75 13.30 -9.48
N LYS A 329 -6.57 14.26 -9.02
CA LYS A 329 -6.76 15.57 -9.69
C LYS A 329 -5.58 16.52 -9.49
N ASN A 330 -4.78 16.32 -8.44
CA ASN A 330 -3.64 17.18 -8.08
C ASN A 330 -2.28 16.54 -8.45
N LYS A 331 -2.27 15.51 -9.33
CA LYS A 331 -1.06 14.81 -9.79
C LYS A 331 -0.29 15.58 -10.86
#